data_AF-A0A9D4W2Y0-F1
#
_entry.id   AF-A0A9D4W2Y0-F1
#
_cell.length_a   1.000
_cell.length_b   1.000
_cell.length_c   1.000
_cell.angle_alpha   90.00
_cell.angle_beta   90.00
_cell.angle_gamma   90.00
#
_symmetry.space_group_name_H-M   'P 1'
#
loop_
_entity.id
_entity.type
_entity.pdbx_description
1 polymer ?
#
loop_
_entity_poly.entity_id
_entity_poly.type
_entity_poly.pdbx_seq_one_letter_code
_entity_poly.pdbx_strand_id
1 'polypeptide(L)'
;MSSLLDLPEVTLDLILNQLSPKELCRMLEVCVFLRDKCKSDDLWEKHLKNKWGRVIGEAVYKEWHLHVTKAKEGNHGTNNQNGSFGSFVGVWPNLYLCSYLQDSSLVINNQWSNHFMMSLFFSLERGRFWFPAQVYKGLVVHDALVRYDYESNTFQAR
;
A
#
# COMPACT_ATOMS: atom_id res chain seq x y z
N MET A 1 30.85 -25.70 -2.42
CA MET A 1 30.60 -24.25 -2.32
C MET A 1 29.15 -24.11 -1.91
N SER A 2 28.87 -23.46 -0.79
CA SER A 2 27.50 -23.28 -0.29
C SER A 2 26.98 -21.94 -0.79
N SER A 3 25.94 -21.97 -1.60
CA SER A 3 25.21 -20.79 -2.06
C SER A 3 24.12 -20.42 -1.06
N LEU A 4 23.72 -19.14 -1.03
CA LEU A 4 22.56 -18.67 -0.24
C LEU A 4 21.28 -19.46 -0.59
N LEU A 5 21.17 -19.90 -1.84
CA LEU A 5 20.02 -20.67 -2.35
C LEU A 5 20.03 -22.14 -1.90
N ASP A 6 21.13 -22.62 -1.33
CA ASP A 6 21.25 -23.98 -0.79
C ASP A 6 20.75 -24.07 0.66
N LEU A 7 20.33 -22.94 1.25
CA LEU A 7 19.77 -22.89 2.61
C LEU A 7 18.37 -23.51 2.66
N PRO A 8 17.98 -24.12 3.80
CA PRO A 8 16.59 -24.50 4.04
C PRO A 8 15.66 -23.30 3.86
N GLU A 9 14.51 -23.54 3.25
CA GLU A 9 13.56 -22.49 2.90
C GLU A 9 13.16 -21.60 4.08
N VAL A 10 12.93 -22.21 5.25
CA VAL A 10 12.62 -21.52 6.51
C VAL A 10 13.74 -20.57 6.93
N THR A 11 15.01 -20.97 6.74
CA THR A 11 16.16 -20.13 7.09
C THR A 11 16.24 -18.93 6.16
N LEU A 12 16.01 -19.14 4.87
CA LEU A 12 15.96 -18.06 3.91
C LEU A 12 14.82 -17.07 4.22
N ASP A 13 13.64 -17.56 4.56
CA ASP A 13 12.52 -16.69 4.95
C ASP A 13 12.85 -15.86 6.18
N LEU A 14 13.49 -16.45 7.19
CA LEU A 14 13.94 -15.70 8.36
C LEU A 14 14.91 -14.58 7.97
N ILE A 15 15.88 -14.86 7.09
CA ILE A 15 16.82 -13.84 6.60
C ILE A 15 16.07 -12.72 5.88
N LEU A 16 15.19 -13.07 4.93
CA LEU A 16 14.43 -12.09 4.16
C LEU A 16 13.52 -11.23 5.05
N ASN A 17 12.90 -11.80 6.08
CA ASN A 17 12.06 -11.07 7.02
C ASN A 17 12.83 -10.05 7.89
N GLN A 18 14.15 -10.15 7.99
CA GLN A 18 14.98 -9.19 8.73
C GLN A 18 15.46 -8.03 7.86
N LEU A 19 15.30 -8.13 6.54
CA LEU A 19 15.75 -7.08 5.61
C LEU A 19 14.83 -5.87 5.67
N SER A 20 15.40 -4.68 5.52
CA SER A 20 14.61 -3.47 5.32
C SER A 20 13.89 -3.49 3.96
N PRO A 21 12.79 -2.73 3.78
CA PRO A 21 12.13 -2.58 2.48
C PRO A 21 13.07 -2.22 1.32
N LYS A 22 14.10 -1.42 1.58
CA LYS A 22 15.11 -1.03 0.59
C LYS A 22 16.02 -2.21 0.20
N GLU A 23 16.41 -3.03 1.16
CA GLU A 23 17.23 -4.22 0.91
C GLU A 23 16.42 -5.30 0.19
N LEU A 24 15.15 -5.47 0.53
CA LEU A 24 14.23 -6.34 -0.20
C LEU A 24 14.10 -5.93 -1.67
N CYS A 25 14.00 -4.63 -1.95
CA CYS A 25 14.02 -4.13 -3.34
C CYS A 25 15.29 -4.53 -4.08
N ARG A 26 16.46 -4.52 -3.43
CA ARG A 26 17.72 -4.98 -4.06
C ARG A 26 17.69 -6.48 -4.34
N MET A 27 17.09 -7.28 -3.44
CA MET A 27 16.97 -8.73 -3.63
C MET A 27 16.08 -9.10 -4.83
N LEU A 28 15.18 -8.21 -5.28
CA LEU A 28 14.37 -8.42 -6.49
C LEU A 28 15.20 -8.54 -7.78
N GLU A 29 16.41 -7.99 -7.77
CA GLU A 29 17.29 -7.91 -8.94
C GLU A 29 18.30 -9.08 -9.00
N VAL A 30 18.42 -9.86 -7.92
CA VAL A 30 19.46 -10.91 -7.80
C VAL A 30 19.12 -12.14 -8.63
N CYS A 31 17.94 -12.72 -8.43
CA CYS A 31 17.47 -13.88 -9.20
C CYS A 31 15.95 -14.00 -9.16
N VAL A 32 15.39 -14.83 -10.05
CA VAL A 32 13.94 -15.06 -10.16
C VAL A 32 13.34 -15.56 -8.84
N PHE A 33 13.99 -16.53 -8.21
CA PHE A 33 13.52 -17.13 -6.96
C PHE A 33 13.43 -16.12 -5.81
N LEU A 34 14.51 -15.34 -5.58
CA LEU A 34 14.51 -14.30 -4.55
C LEU A 34 13.53 -13.18 -4.87
N ARG A 35 13.37 -12.83 -6.15
CA ARG A 35 12.38 -11.86 -6.58
C ARG A 35 10.96 -12.28 -6.21
N ASP A 36 10.60 -13.53 -6.41
CA ASP A 36 9.24 -13.99 -6.11
C ASP A 36 9.01 -14.07 -4.60
N LYS A 37 10.00 -14.58 -3.84
CA LYS A 37 9.98 -14.60 -2.37
C LYS A 37 9.87 -13.20 -1.76
N CYS A 38 10.70 -12.26 -2.21
CA CYS A 38 10.74 -10.90 -1.68
C CYS A 38 9.51 -10.06 -2.04
N LYS A 39 8.63 -10.55 -2.92
CA LYS A 39 7.33 -9.92 -3.23
C LYS A 39 6.15 -10.61 -2.54
N SER A 40 6.38 -11.65 -1.75
CA SER A 40 5.31 -12.38 -1.05
C SER A 40 4.54 -11.46 -0.09
N ASP A 41 3.22 -11.58 -0.07
CA ASP A 41 2.36 -10.72 0.75
C ASP A 41 2.61 -10.92 2.24
N ASP A 42 2.91 -12.14 2.70
CA ASP A 42 3.21 -12.44 4.11
C ASP A 42 4.42 -11.65 4.64
N LEU A 43 5.43 -11.48 3.79
CA LEU A 43 6.63 -10.72 4.12
C LEU A 43 6.30 -9.23 4.25
N TRP A 44 5.56 -8.68 3.29
CA TRP A 44 5.17 -7.27 3.30
C TRP A 44 4.12 -6.94 4.36
N GLU A 45 3.26 -7.87 4.74
CA GLU A 45 2.31 -7.71 5.84
C GLU A 45 3.04 -7.43 7.16
N LYS A 46 4.17 -8.11 7.43
CA LYS A 46 4.99 -7.83 8.61
C LYS A 46 5.59 -6.43 8.57
N HIS A 47 6.13 -6.00 7.44
CA HIS A 47 6.65 -4.63 7.30
C HIS A 47 5.55 -3.58 7.47
N LEU A 48 4.38 -3.84 6.92
CA LEU A 48 3.21 -2.99 7.04
C LEU A 48 2.76 -2.88 8.51
N LYS A 49 2.65 -3.99 9.23
CA LYS A 49 2.33 -4.01 10.66
C LYS A 49 3.38 -3.27 11.48
N ASN A 50 4.66 -3.51 11.22
CA ASN A 50 5.76 -2.92 11.96
C ASN A 50 5.82 -1.39 11.80
N LYS A 51 5.62 -0.87 10.59
CA LYS A 51 5.70 0.57 10.32
C LYS A 51 4.37 1.29 10.53
N TRP A 52 3.30 0.72 9.98
CA TRP A 52 2.01 1.39 9.82
C TRP A 52 0.92 0.84 10.75
N GLY A 53 1.15 -0.28 11.45
CA GLY A 53 0.10 -1.01 12.18
C GLY A 53 -0.61 -0.23 13.30
N ARG A 54 -0.11 0.94 13.71
CA ARG A 54 -0.80 1.85 14.63
C ARG A 54 -1.78 2.82 13.94
N VAL A 55 -1.60 3.03 12.64
CA VAL A 55 -2.35 4.00 11.82
C VAL A 55 -3.34 3.29 10.90
N ILE A 56 -2.92 2.16 10.33
CA ILE A 56 -3.76 1.42 9.38
C ILE A 56 -4.55 0.34 10.09
N GLY A 57 -5.82 0.22 9.73
CA GLY A 57 -6.72 -0.81 10.20
C GLY A 57 -7.55 -1.40 9.05
N GLU A 58 -8.61 -2.13 9.39
CA GLU A 58 -9.46 -2.83 8.42
C GLU A 58 -10.01 -1.91 7.32
N ALA A 59 -10.40 -0.68 7.67
CA ALA A 59 -10.90 0.32 6.71
C ALA A 59 -9.89 0.62 5.60
N VAL A 60 -8.60 0.69 5.95
CA VAL A 60 -7.51 0.95 4.98
C VAL A 60 -7.35 -0.22 4.03
N TYR A 61 -7.41 -1.45 4.54
CA TYR A 61 -7.32 -2.66 3.70
C TYR A 61 -8.52 -2.81 2.77
N LYS A 62 -9.73 -2.52 3.25
CA LYS A 62 -10.95 -2.52 2.42
C LYS A 62 -10.87 -1.48 1.31
N GLU A 63 -10.44 -0.27 1.64
CA GLU A 63 -10.27 0.81 0.67
C GLU A 63 -9.17 0.46 -0.36
N TRP A 64 -8.05 -0.12 0.10
CA TRP A 64 -7.00 -0.60 -0.80
C TRP A 64 -7.47 -1.71 -1.74
N HIS A 65 -8.28 -2.65 -1.23
CA HIS A 65 -8.89 -3.70 -2.05
C HIS A 65 -9.80 -3.14 -3.13
N LEU A 66 -10.64 -2.16 -2.79
CA LEU A 66 -11.46 -1.45 -3.76
C LEU A 66 -10.60 -0.74 -4.82
N HIS A 67 -9.53 -0.06 -4.38
CA HIS A 67 -8.55 0.60 -5.26
C HIS A 67 -7.97 -0.36 -6.31
N VAL A 68 -7.51 -1.53 -5.88
CA VAL A 68 -6.90 -2.53 -6.76
C VAL A 68 -7.93 -3.12 -7.72
N THR A 69 -9.15 -3.41 -7.24
CA THR A 69 -10.24 -3.96 -8.06
C THR A 69 -10.68 -2.96 -9.13
N LYS A 70 -10.93 -1.70 -8.77
CA LYS A 70 -11.31 -0.67 -9.74
C LYS A 70 -10.24 -0.40 -10.79
N ALA A 71 -8.97 -0.42 -10.41
CA ALA A 71 -7.89 -0.21 -11.37
C ALA A 71 -7.76 -1.36 -12.38
N LYS A 72 -8.13 -2.59 -12.00
CA LYS A 72 -8.22 -3.73 -12.93
C LYS A 72 -9.41 -3.60 -13.87
N GLU A 73 -10.53 -3.06 -13.39
CA GLU A 73 -11.75 -2.81 -14.18
C GLU A 73 -11.62 -1.58 -15.11
N GLY A 74 -10.86 -0.57 -14.68
CA GLY A 74 -10.71 0.75 -15.32
C GLY A 74 -9.91 0.80 -16.63
N ASN A 75 -9.49 -0.34 -17.18
CA ASN A 75 -9.01 -0.40 -18.57
C ASN A 75 -10.12 -0.16 -19.61
N HIS A 76 -11.38 0.01 -19.18
CA HIS A 76 -12.52 0.35 -20.04
C HIS A 76 -13.24 1.64 -19.58
N GLY A 77 -12.65 2.80 -19.87
CA GLY A 77 -13.38 4.07 -20.05
C GLY A 77 -13.70 4.89 -18.80
N THR A 78 -12.99 5.99 -18.60
CA THR A 78 -13.47 7.36 -18.92
C THR A 78 -12.43 8.36 -18.41
N ASN A 79 -11.82 9.04 -19.37
CA ASN A 79 -10.91 10.15 -19.17
C ASN A 79 -11.76 11.36 -18.77
N ASN A 80 -11.83 11.70 -17.49
CA ASN A 80 -12.33 13.01 -17.09
C ASN A 80 -11.42 13.61 -16.02
N GLN A 81 -10.42 14.31 -16.53
CA GLN A 81 -9.48 15.13 -15.80
C GLN A 81 -10.20 16.42 -15.42
N ASN A 82 -10.92 16.45 -14.31
CA ASN A 82 -11.39 17.70 -13.73
C ASN A 82 -11.31 17.56 -12.22
N GLY A 83 -10.73 18.57 -11.57
CA GLY A 83 -10.41 18.64 -10.14
C GLY A 83 -11.61 18.65 -9.19
N SER A 84 -12.53 17.69 -9.37
CA SER A 84 -13.56 17.38 -8.41
C SER A 84 -12.94 16.57 -7.29
N PHE A 85 -13.11 17.04 -6.05
CA PHE A 85 -13.06 16.18 -4.89
C PHE A 85 -14.00 15.00 -5.16
N GLY A 86 -13.48 13.78 -5.14
CA GLY A 86 -14.24 12.60 -5.51
C GLY A 86 -15.48 12.38 -4.64
N SER A 87 -16.33 11.41 -5.00
CA SER A 87 -17.51 11.05 -4.23
C SER A 87 -17.21 9.92 -3.24
N PHE A 88 -17.94 9.94 -2.12
CA PHE A 88 -17.93 8.89 -1.11
C PHE A 88 -19.31 8.24 -1.02
N VAL A 89 -19.35 6.94 -0.77
CA VAL A 89 -20.57 6.21 -0.40
C VAL A 89 -20.29 5.46 0.90
N GLY A 90 -21.27 5.36 1.81
CA GLY A 90 -21.15 4.56 3.03
C GLY A 90 -21.14 5.36 4.33
N VAL A 91 -20.82 4.66 5.42
CA VAL A 91 -20.78 5.20 6.78
C VAL A 91 -19.36 5.05 7.31
N TRP A 92 -18.85 6.12 7.90
CA TRP A 92 -17.50 6.16 8.45
C TRP A 92 -17.23 5.02 9.46
N PRO A 93 -16.02 4.40 9.49
CA PRO A 93 -14.88 4.58 8.59
C PRO A 93 -14.96 3.73 7.31
N ASN A 94 -16.04 2.99 7.10
CA ASN A 94 -16.28 2.16 5.91
C ASN A 94 -16.84 3.02 4.76
N LEU A 95 -16.09 4.04 4.38
CA LEU A 95 -16.35 4.81 3.16
C LEU A 95 -15.83 4.06 1.93
N TYR A 96 -16.52 4.21 0.82
CA TYR A 96 -16.08 3.82 -0.52
C TYR A 96 -15.63 5.08 -1.26
N LEU A 97 -14.32 5.29 -1.45
CA LEU A 97 -13.79 6.54 -2.05
C LEU A 97 -13.80 6.52 -3.58
N CYS A 98 -14.99 6.37 -4.17
CA CYS A 98 -15.19 5.91 -5.54
C CYS A 98 -14.35 6.58 -6.64
N SER A 99 -14.26 7.90 -6.67
CA SER A 99 -13.52 8.66 -7.71
C SER A 99 -12.21 9.30 -7.23
N TYR A 100 -11.83 9.07 -5.97
CA TYR A 100 -10.47 9.40 -5.50
C TYR A 100 -9.42 8.41 -6.00
N LEU A 101 -9.87 7.29 -6.57
CA LEU A 101 -9.01 6.21 -7.01
C LEU A 101 -8.42 6.43 -8.40
N GLN A 102 -8.79 7.51 -9.10
CA GLN A 102 -8.53 7.71 -10.53
C GLN A 102 -7.04 7.89 -10.88
N ASP A 103 -6.18 8.27 -9.93
CA ASP A 103 -4.72 8.37 -10.10
C ASP A 103 -3.99 7.00 -10.05
N SER A 104 -4.75 5.90 -10.14
CA SER A 104 -4.28 4.51 -9.99
C SER A 104 -3.32 4.04 -11.08
N SER A 105 -3.27 4.69 -12.25
CA SER A 105 -2.40 4.29 -13.36
C SER A 105 -0.91 4.37 -13.01
N LEU A 106 -0.53 5.26 -12.09
CA LEU A 106 0.86 5.42 -11.63
C LEU A 106 1.27 4.44 -10.52
N VAL A 107 0.28 3.85 -9.83
CA VAL A 107 0.49 2.94 -8.70
C VAL A 107 0.51 1.49 -9.16
N ILE A 108 -0.25 1.17 -10.22
CA ILE A 108 -0.44 -0.17 -10.77
C ILE A 108 0.24 -0.22 -12.14
N ASN A 109 1.50 0.20 -12.20
CA ASN A 109 2.36 -0.28 -13.28
C ASN A 109 2.44 -1.82 -13.13
N ASN A 110 2.39 -2.54 -14.26
CA ASN A 110 2.35 -4.01 -14.37
C ASN A 110 3.41 -4.79 -13.54
N GLN A 111 4.36 -4.10 -12.91
CA GLN A 111 5.45 -4.69 -12.14
C GLN A 111 5.05 -5.11 -10.72
N TRP A 112 4.08 -4.43 -10.09
CA TRP A 112 3.69 -4.63 -8.67
C TRP A 112 2.19 -4.92 -8.46
N SER A 113 1.39 -4.93 -9.53
CA SER A 113 -0.08 -5.09 -9.50
C SER A 113 -0.58 -6.41 -8.90
N ASN A 114 0.28 -7.42 -8.84
CA ASN A 114 -0.05 -8.75 -8.31
C ASN A 114 0.30 -8.93 -6.82
N HIS A 115 0.95 -7.96 -6.18
CA HIS A 115 1.44 -8.08 -4.79
C HIS A 115 0.74 -7.05 -3.90
N PHE A 116 -0.35 -7.47 -3.27
CA PHE A 116 -1.31 -6.59 -2.60
C PHE A 116 -0.68 -5.80 -1.44
N MET A 117 0.09 -6.49 -0.60
CA MET A 117 0.69 -5.89 0.60
C MET A 117 1.89 -5.00 0.24
N MET A 118 2.72 -5.44 -0.70
CA MET A 118 3.87 -4.67 -1.18
C MET A 118 3.44 -3.35 -1.83
N SER A 119 2.44 -3.42 -2.70
CA SER A 119 1.92 -2.24 -3.40
C SER A 119 1.24 -1.26 -2.43
N LEU A 120 0.53 -1.75 -1.41
CA LEU A 120 0.00 -0.91 -0.32
C LEU A 120 1.12 -0.21 0.44
N PHE A 121 2.16 -0.96 0.84
CA PHE A 121 3.30 -0.42 1.58
C PHE A 121 3.92 0.78 0.85
N PHE A 122 4.25 0.62 -0.44
CA PHE A 122 4.85 1.70 -1.21
C PHE A 122 3.91 2.86 -1.51
N SER A 123 2.61 2.60 -1.63
CA SER A 123 1.62 3.65 -1.86
C SER A 123 1.45 4.53 -0.63
N LEU A 124 1.49 3.94 0.57
CA LEU A 124 1.57 4.66 1.84
C LEU A 124 2.89 5.43 1.95
N GLU A 125 4.02 4.75 1.75
CA GLU A 125 5.37 5.32 1.88
C GLU A 125 5.58 6.57 1.03
N ARG A 126 4.99 6.58 -0.17
CA ARG A 126 5.12 7.67 -1.15
C ARG A 126 3.99 8.71 -1.06
N GLY A 127 3.07 8.58 -0.11
CA GLY A 127 1.93 9.51 0.03
C GLY A 127 0.95 9.51 -1.15
N ARG A 128 0.90 8.41 -1.91
CA ARG A 128 0.03 8.27 -3.09
C ARG A 128 -1.36 7.75 -2.76
N PHE A 129 -1.53 7.22 -1.55
CA PHE A 129 -2.79 6.63 -1.11
C PHE A 129 -3.45 7.50 -0.04
N TRP A 130 -4.67 7.94 -0.34
CA TRP A 130 -5.57 8.59 0.61
C TRP A 130 -6.52 7.55 1.18
N PHE A 131 -6.65 7.51 2.50
CA PHE A 131 -7.54 6.57 3.17
C PHE A 131 -8.34 7.26 4.28
N PRO A 132 -9.52 6.73 4.64
CA PRO A 132 -10.32 7.29 5.71
C PRO A 132 -9.65 7.06 7.07
N ALA A 133 -9.42 8.13 7.86
CA ALA A 133 -9.00 8.03 9.26
C ALA A 133 -9.67 9.09 10.17
N GLN A 134 -9.88 8.73 11.43
CA GLN A 134 -10.37 9.69 12.42
C GLN A 134 -9.20 10.50 12.94
N VAL A 135 -9.29 11.82 12.83
CA VAL A 135 -8.26 12.74 13.29
C VAL A 135 -8.77 13.54 14.48
N TYR A 136 -7.90 13.72 15.47
CA TYR A 136 -8.20 14.53 16.64
C TYR A 136 -7.70 15.94 16.41
N LYS A 137 -8.58 16.94 16.56
CA LYS A 137 -8.22 18.36 16.59
C LYS A 137 -8.64 18.94 17.94
N GLY A 138 -7.70 18.96 18.89
CA GLY A 138 -8.00 19.29 20.27
C GLY A 138 -8.86 18.19 20.90
N LEU A 139 -10.08 18.54 21.32
CA LEU A 139 -11.05 17.59 21.91
C LEU A 139 -12.09 17.08 20.91
N VAL A 140 -12.03 17.52 19.65
CA VAL A 140 -13.01 17.17 18.62
C VAL A 140 -12.43 16.09 17.71
N VAL A 141 -13.23 15.05 17.48
CA VAL A 141 -12.95 14.01 16.49
C VAL A 141 -13.55 14.44 15.16
N HIS A 142 -12.73 14.40 14.12
CA HIS A 142 -13.16 14.64 12.75
C HIS A 142 -12.88 13.42 11.90
N ASP A 143 -13.84 13.09 11.05
CA ASP A 143 -13.66 12.13 9.97
C ASP A 143 -12.97 12.86 8.82
N ALA A 144 -11.80 12.38 8.39
CA ALA A 144 -11.02 13.03 7.35
C ALA A 144 -10.28 12.02 6.47
N LEU A 145 -10.07 12.37 5.20
CA LEU A 145 -9.13 11.61 4.39
C LEU A 145 -7.73 12.02 4.79
N VAL A 146 -6.87 11.02 5.02
CA VAL A 146 -5.47 11.25 5.33
C VAL A 146 -4.56 10.60 4.30
N ARG A 147 -3.43 11.25 4.04
CA ARG A 147 -2.28 10.64 3.35
C ARG A 147 -1.02 10.90 4.16
N TYR A 148 -0.06 9.99 4.03
CA TYR A 148 1.27 10.22 4.56
C TYR A 148 2.04 11.20 3.67
N ASP A 149 2.78 12.12 4.29
CA ASP A 149 3.71 13.02 3.63
C ASP A 149 5.13 12.66 4.07
N TYR A 150 5.91 12.14 3.14
CA TYR A 150 7.27 11.68 3.39
C TYR A 150 8.23 12.82 3.74
N GLU A 151 8.04 14.02 3.17
CA GLU A 151 8.96 15.14 3.38
C GLU A 151 8.86 15.67 4.80
N SER A 152 7.64 15.80 5.31
CA SER A 152 7.38 16.29 6.67
C SER A 152 7.32 15.18 7.72
N ASN A 153 7.26 13.91 7.31
CA ASN A 153 7.00 12.76 8.18
C ASN A 153 5.71 12.93 9.01
N THR A 154 4.66 13.46 8.38
CA THR A 154 3.34 13.67 9.00
C THR A 154 2.20 13.18 8.12
N PHE A 155 0.98 13.18 8.66
CA PHE A 155 -0.22 12.95 7.87
C PHE A 155 -0.88 14.28 7.51
N GLN A 156 -1.20 14.43 6.22
CA GLN A 156 -2.01 15.53 5.72
C GLN A 156 -3.47 15.09 5.68
N ALA A 157 -4.37 15.94 6.15
CA ALA A 157 -5.81 15.70 6.17
C ALA A 157 -6.54 16.65 5.20
N ARG A 158 -7.62 16.19 4.59
CA ARG A 158 -8.55 17.01 3.79
C ARG A 158 -10.00 16.60 4.03
#